data_AF-A0A937C4Y9-F1
#
_entry.id   AF-A0A937C4Y9-F1
#
_cell.length_a   1.000
_cell.length_b   1.000
_cell.length_c   1.000
_cell.angle_alpha   90.00
_cell.angle_beta   90.00
_cell.angle_gamma   90.00
#
_symmetry.space_group_name_H-M   'P 1'
#
loop_
_entity.id
_entity.type
_entity.pdbx_description
1 polymer ?
#
loop_
_entity_poly.entity_id
_entity_poly.type
_entity_poly.pdbx_seq_one_letter_code
_entity_poly.pdbx_strand_id
1 'polypeptide(L)' 'MTKSSFPATLGYYDELLTKNQFFRIHRSYLINLTQIKIYKRGDGGTVIMNDGREIEVSRNNKEPFLKLLRR' A
#
# COMPACT_ATOMS: atom_id res chain seq x y z
N MET A 1 -21.99 18.14 21.75
CA MET A 1 -21.80 17.75 20.33
C MET A 1 -20.49 18.37 19.83
N THR A 2 -19.36 17.69 20.00
CA THR A 2 -18.05 18.17 19.57
C THR A 2 -17.79 17.75 18.13
N LYS A 3 -17.92 18.69 17.17
CA LYS A 3 -17.47 18.48 15.79
C LYS A 3 -15.94 18.54 15.77
N SER A 4 -15.28 17.40 15.89
CA SER A 4 -13.84 17.28 15.64
C SER A 4 -13.62 17.10 14.13
N SER A 5 -13.37 18.21 13.44
CA SER A 5 -13.00 18.19 12.02
C SER A 5 -11.51 17.84 11.92
N PHE A 6 -11.20 16.55 11.79
CA PHE A 6 -9.85 16.10 11.47
C PHE A 6 -9.55 16.43 10.00
N PRO A 7 -8.45 17.11 9.67
CA PRO A 7 -8.05 17.28 8.27
C PRO A 7 -7.76 15.88 7.70
N ALA A 8 -8.67 15.37 6.89
CA ALA A 8 -8.56 14.07 6.25
C ALA A 8 -7.55 14.15 5.08
N THR A 9 -6.31 14.55 5.35
CA THR A 9 -5.22 14.42 4.41
C THR A 9 -4.68 13.00 4.49
N LEU A 10 -4.53 12.35 3.33
CA LEU A 10 -4.01 10.98 3.22
C LEU A 10 -2.73 10.76 4.04
N GLY A 11 -1.89 11.79 4.17
CA GLY A 11 -0.64 11.74 4.94
C GLY A 11 -0.83 11.49 6.44
N TYR A 12 -1.93 11.98 7.04
CA TYR A 12 -2.20 11.73 8.46
C TYR A 12 -2.55 10.27 8.73
N TYR A 13 -3.33 9.67 7.83
CA TYR A 13 -3.65 8.24 7.89
C TYR A 13 -2.44 7.37 7.54
N ASP A 14 -1.54 7.84 6.66
CA ASP A 14 -0.31 7.15 6.28
C ASP A 14 0.58 6.87 7.52
N GLU A 15 0.82 7.87 8.38
CA GLU A 15 1.63 7.69 9.60
C GLU A 15 0.99 6.75 10.64
N LEU A 16 -0.33 6.84 10.82
CA LEU A 16 -1.08 5.97 11.74
C LEU A 16 -1.14 4.52 11.23
N LEU A 17 -1.26 4.31 9.92
CA LEU A 17 -1.39 3.00 9.28
C LEU A 17 -0.04 2.37 8.91
N THR A 18 1.04 3.13 8.85
CA THR A 18 2.41 2.60 8.64
C THR A 18 2.81 1.64 9.77
N LYS A 19 2.29 1.83 10.99
CA LYS A 19 2.43 0.86 12.09
C LYS A 19 1.68 -0.46 11.87
N ASN A 20 0.70 -0.49 10.97
CA ASN A 20 -0.25 -1.59 10.77
C ASN A 20 -0.05 -2.33 9.43
N GLN A 21 1.18 -2.36 8.90
CA GLN A 21 1.52 -3.11 7.68
C GLN A 21 0.81 -2.59 6.40
N PHE A 22 0.48 -1.30 6.33
CA PHE A 22 0.02 -0.68 5.09
C PHE A 22 1.20 -0.10 4.31
N PHE A 23 1.13 -0.17 2.98
CA PHE A 23 2.15 0.37 2.08
C PHE A 23 1.52 1.08 0.89
N ARG A 24 2.08 2.25 0.55
CA ARG A 24 1.62 3.03 -0.59
C ARG A 24 2.32 2.56 -1.87
N ILE A 25 1.62 1.71 -2.61
CA ILE A 25 2.11 1.07 -3.84
C ILE A 25 2.08 2.00 -5.07
N HIS A 26 1.15 2.96 -5.07
CA HIS A 26 0.94 3.93 -6.15
C HIS A 26 0.44 5.26 -5.56
N ARG A 27 0.49 6.36 -6.35
CA ARG A 27 0.04 7.68 -5.87
C ARG A 27 -1.40 7.71 -5.35
N SER A 28 -2.26 6.83 -5.88
CA SER A 28 -3.68 6.75 -5.51
C SER A 28 -4.03 5.50 -4.69
N TYR A 29 -3.08 4.61 -4.45
CA TYR A 29 -3.37 3.31 -3.84
C TYR A 29 -2.48 3.05 -2.62
N LEU A 30 -3.15 2.74 -1.51
CA LEU A 30 -2.58 2.23 -0.28
C LEU A 30 -3.08 0.78 -0.11
N ILE A 31 -2.18 -0.17 0.09
CA ILE A 31 -2.51 -1.60 0.21
C ILE A 31 -2.09 -2.13 1.57
N ASN A 32 -2.76 -3.18 2.04
CA ASN A 32 -2.37 -3.90 3.24
C ASN A 32 -1.42 -5.06 2.88
N LEU A 33 -0.20 -5.03 3.41
CA LEU A 33 0.84 -6.03 3.15
C LEU A 33 0.46 -7.43 3.66
N THR A 34 -0.37 -7.53 4.71
CA THR A 34 -0.83 -8.82 5.26
C THR A 34 -1.83 -9.54 4.37
N GLN A 35 -2.48 -8.81 3.47
CA GLN A 35 -3.51 -9.34 2.58
C GLN A 35 -3.03 -9.50 1.14
N ILE A 36 -1.72 -9.46 0.93
CA ILE A 36 -1.11 -9.78 -0.36
C ILE A 36 -1.18 -11.30 -0.55
N LYS A 37 -1.75 -11.71 -1.68
CA LYS A 37 -1.77 -13.10 -2.09
C LYS A 37 -0.47 -13.45 -2.81
N ILE A 38 -0.17 -12.73 -3.89
CA ILE A 38 0.98 -13.00 -4.77
C ILE A 38 1.52 -11.69 -5.34
N TYR A 39 2.84 -11.59 -5.46
CA TYR A 39 3.49 -10.56 -6.27
C TYR A 39 4.00 -11.15 -7.60
N LYS A 40 3.43 -10.69 -8.72
CA LYS A 40 3.84 -11.03 -10.08
C LYS A 40 5.01 -10.13 -10.49
N ARG A 41 6.17 -10.74 -10.74
CA ARG A 41 7.35 -10.07 -11.30
C ARG A 41 7.17 -9.94 -12.82
N GLY A 42 6.99 -8.71 -13.32
CA GLY A 42 6.82 -8.39 -14.74
C GLY A 42 7.23 -6.95 -15.04
N ASP A 43 6.78 -6.40 -16.18
CA ASP A 43 7.16 -5.10 -16.78
C ASP A 43 6.63 -3.84 -16.04
N GLY A 44 6.58 -3.93 -14.72
CA GLY A 44 6.02 -2.94 -13.80
C GLY A 44 5.90 -3.51 -12.39
N GLY A 45 5.65 -4.81 -12.29
CA GLY A 45 5.42 -5.50 -11.01
C GLY A 45 3.98 -5.31 -10.57
N THR A 46 3.26 -6.41 -10.36
CA THR A 46 1.82 -6.38 -10.05
C THR A 46 1.56 -7.16 -8.77
N VAL A 47 0.79 -6.57 -7.87
CA VAL A 47 0.36 -7.20 -6.62
C VAL A 47 -1.05 -7.72 -6.78
N ILE A 48 -1.24 -8.98 -6.42
CA ILE A 48 -2.55 -9.61 -6.32
C ILE A 48 -2.92 -9.68 -4.85
N MET A 49 -4.04 -9.05 -4.51
CA MET A 49 -4.61 -9.06 -3.17
C MET A 49 -5.47 -10.32 -2.96
N ASN A 50 -5.78 -10.67 -1.72
CA ASN A 50 -6.60 -11.84 -1.39
C ASN A 50 -8.03 -11.80 -1.97
N ASP A 51 -8.56 -10.61 -2.23
CA ASP A 51 -9.84 -10.40 -2.89
C ASP A 51 -9.76 -10.56 -4.42
N GLY A 52 -8.59 -10.87 -4.97
CA GLY A 52 -8.35 -11.05 -6.40
C GLY A 52 -8.05 -9.74 -7.15
N ARG A 53 -7.99 -8.59 -6.47
CA ARG A 53 -7.64 -7.33 -7.11
C ARG A 53 -6.17 -7.32 -7.51
N GLU A 54 -5.90 -6.89 -8.73
CA GLU A 54 -4.55 -6.68 -9.25
C GLU A 54 -4.20 -5.19 -9.24
N ILE A 55 -3.08 -4.84 -8.62
CA ILE A 55 -2.63 -3.45 -8.45
C ILE A 55 -1.18 -3.34 -8.91
N GLU A 56 -0.92 -2.42 -9.83
CA GLU A 56 0.42 -2.17 -10.33
C GLU A 56 1.28 -1.43 -9.30
N VAL A 57 2.52 -1.88 -9.14
CA VAL A 57 3.53 -1.20 -8.35
C VAL A 57 4.15 -0.10 -9.19
N SER A 58 4.07 1.14 -8.70
CA SER A 58 4.81 2.22 -9.35
C SER A 58 6.31 1.96 -9.33
N ARG A 59 7.02 2.30 -10.41
CA ARG A 59 8.46 2.02 -10.58
C ARG A 59 9.30 2.48 -9.38
N ASN A 60 9.02 3.66 -8.86
CA ASN A 60 9.72 4.24 -7.70
C ASN A 60 9.44 3.49 -6.39
N ASN A 61 8.27 2.87 -6.25
CA ASN A 61 7.90 2.11 -5.05
C ASN A 61 8.21 0.61 -5.17
N LYS A 62 8.68 0.13 -6.33
CA LYS A 62 9.02 -1.27 -6.57
C LYS A 62 10.14 -1.77 -5.66
N GLU A 63 11.24 -1.02 -5.55
CA GLU A 63 12.34 -1.38 -4.68
C GLU A 63 11.98 -1.37 -3.18
N PRO A 64 11.36 -0.29 -2.64
CA PRO A 64 10.90 -0.29 -1.25
C PRO A 64 9.92 -1.44 -0.95
N PHE A 65 8.98 -1.69 -1.85
CA PHE A 65 8.00 -2.76 -1.70
C PHE A 65 8.65 -4.16 -1.67
N LEU A 66 9.60 -4.42 -2.57
CA LEU A 66 10.34 -5.67 -2.61
C LEU A 66 11.19 -5.91 -1.35
N LYS A 67 11.75 -4.84 -0.76
CA LYS A 67 12.47 -4.93 0.51
C LYS A 67 11.55 -5.33 1.66
N LEU A 68 10.31 -4.83 1.67
CA LEU A 68 9.31 -5.19 2.68
C LEU A 68 8.83 -6.64 2.55
N LEU A 69 8.70 -7.15 1.31
CA LEU A 69 8.31 -8.53 1.02
C LEU A 69 9.41 -9.58 1.28
N ARG A 70 10.68 -9.18 1.30
CA ARG A 70 11.83 -10.06 1.58
C ARG A 70 12.13 -10.25 3.07
N ARG A 71 11.35 -9.61 3.94
CA ARG A 71 11.51 -9.64 5.38
C ARG A 71 10.71 -10.78 5.98
#